data_AF-A0A429U649-F1
#
_entry.id   AF-A0A429U649-F1
#
_cell.length_a   1.000
_cell.length_b   1.000
_cell.length_c   1.000
_cell.angle_alpha   90.00
_cell.angle_beta   90.00
_cell.angle_gamma   90.00
#
_symmetry.space_group_name_H-M   'P 1'
#
loop_
_entity.id
_entity.type
_entity.pdbx_description
1 polymer ?
#
loop_
_entity_poly.entity_id
_entity_poly.type
_entity_poly.pdbx_seq_one_letter_code
_entity_poly.pdbx_strand_id
1 'polypeptide(L)'
;MFNDIGALELVALVVLAVLVFGPDKLPKVIQDVSGFIRKIRDFSENAKQDIRSELGPEFKDFEFEDLNPKTFIRKQLTENEDLKEIRSSFDLKKEINDVADAVNGHEPDASVPAAVNGGGTGPDLLKKGDGPGRAERPPFDADAT
;
A
#
# COMPACT_ATOMS: atom_id res chain seq x y z
N MET A 1 13.22 -2.40 -1.37
CA MET A 1 11.83 -1.97 -1.12
C MET A 1 11.22 -2.76 0.04
N PHE A 2 10.86 -4.04 -0.10
CA PHE A 2 10.37 -4.82 1.07
C PHE A 2 11.46 -5.26 2.05
N ASN A 3 12.72 -5.30 1.59
CA ASN A 3 13.86 -5.69 2.43
C ASN A 3 14.34 -4.56 3.36
N ASP A 4 13.75 -3.36 3.24
CA ASP A 4 14.02 -2.19 4.09
C ASP A 4 13.00 -2.08 5.24
N ILE A 5 12.05 -3.02 5.35
CA ILE A 5 11.14 -3.15 6.49
C ILE A 5 11.93 -3.72 7.66
N GLY A 6 12.13 -2.89 8.68
CA GLY A 6 12.70 -3.32 9.95
C GLY A 6 11.71 -4.13 10.77
N ALA A 7 12.21 -4.67 11.88
CA ALA A 7 11.39 -5.44 12.82
C ALA A 7 10.24 -4.60 13.40
N LEU A 8 10.44 -3.29 13.60
CA LEU A 8 9.42 -2.39 14.13
C LEU A 8 8.29 -2.14 13.14
N GLU A 9 8.61 -1.94 11.85
CA GLU A 9 7.63 -1.74 10.80
C GLU A 9 6.79 -3.00 10.59
N LEU A 10 7.41 -4.20 10.69
CA LEU A 10 6.66 -5.46 10.65
C LEU A 10 5.65 -5.55 11.80
N VAL A 11 6.06 -5.19 13.03
CA VAL A 11 5.14 -5.15 14.18
C VAL A 11 4.03 -4.13 13.95
N ALA A 12 4.33 -2.95 13.42
CA ALA A 12 3.33 -1.94 13.10
C ALA A 12 2.29 -2.45 12.08
N LEU A 13 2.72 -3.19 11.05
CA LEU A 13 1.82 -3.82 10.08
C LEU A 13 0.94 -4.90 10.72
N VAL A 14 1.49 -5.71 11.64
CA VAL A 14 0.70 -6.71 12.37
C VAL A 14 -0.35 -6.02 13.25
N VAL A 15 0.02 -4.97 13.97
CA VAL A 15 -0.93 -4.20 14.78
C VAL A 15 -2.01 -3.57 13.91
N LEU A 16 -1.64 -2.98 12.77
CA LEU A 16 -2.60 -2.43 11.82
C LEU A 16 -3.55 -3.49 11.28
N ALA A 17 -3.04 -4.66 10.90
CA ALA A 17 -3.87 -5.78 10.43
C ALA A 17 -4.84 -6.24 11.52
N VAL A 18 -4.38 -6.34 12.77
CA VAL A 18 -5.24 -6.67 13.92
C VAL A 18 -6.28 -5.59 14.16
N LEU A 19 -5.97 -4.31 13.98
CA LEU A 19 -6.93 -3.21 14.14
C LEU A 19 -8.00 -3.23 13.05
N VAL A 20 -7.61 -3.48 11.80
CA VAL A 20 -8.52 -3.48 10.64
C VAL A 20 -9.42 -4.71 10.64
N PHE A 21 -8.84 -5.90 10.82
CA PHE A 21 -9.59 -7.15 10.72
C PHE A 21 -10.11 -7.65 12.07
N GLY A 22 -9.47 -7.28 13.17
CA GLY A 22 -9.70 -7.85 14.50
C GLY A 22 -8.81 -9.07 14.77
N PRO A 23 -8.33 -9.26 16.03
CA PRO A 23 -7.46 -10.39 16.39
C PRO A 23 -8.14 -11.75 16.21
N ASP A 24 -9.47 -11.81 16.34
CA ASP A 24 -10.23 -13.06 16.22
C ASP A 24 -10.48 -13.48 14.76
N LYS A 25 -10.50 -12.51 13.82
CA LYS A 25 -10.78 -12.78 12.40
C LYS A 25 -9.51 -13.02 11.60
N LEU A 26 -8.40 -12.41 11.99
CA LEU A 26 -7.13 -12.51 11.26
C LEU A 26 -6.67 -13.96 11.05
N PRO A 27 -6.68 -14.87 12.06
CA PRO A 27 -6.31 -16.27 11.85
C PRO A 27 -7.23 -16.97 10.86
N LYS A 28 -8.53 -16.65 10.89
CA LYS A 28 -9.52 -17.21 9.96
C LYS A 28 -9.27 -16.75 8.53
N VAL A 29 -8.96 -15.46 8.32
CA VAL A 29 -8.60 -14.92 6.99
C VAL A 29 -7.35 -15.59 6.44
N ILE A 30 -6.31 -15.80 7.27
CA ILE A 30 -5.11 -16.52 6.86
C ILE A 30 -5.45 -17.96 6.43
N GLN A 31 -6.31 -18.65 7.18
CA GLN A 31 -6.76 -20.00 6.84
C GLN A 31 -7.54 -20.02 5.52
N ASP A 32 -8.43 -19.06 5.30
CA ASP A 32 -9.22 -18.96 4.08
C ASP A 32 -8.33 -18.71 2.85
N VAL A 33 -7.38 -17.76 2.95
CA VAL A 33 -6.43 -17.44 1.88
C VAL A 33 -5.49 -18.60 1.60
N SER A 34 -4.93 -19.24 2.65
CA SER A 34 -4.05 -20.39 2.46
C SER A 34 -4.78 -21.59 1.84
N GLY A 35 -6.03 -21.83 2.23
CA GLY A 35 -6.88 -22.84 1.61
C GLY A 35 -7.20 -22.52 0.14
N PHE A 36 -7.48 -21.26 -0.16
CA PHE A 36 -7.70 -20.79 -1.52
C PHE A 36 -6.47 -20.97 -2.42
N ILE A 37 -5.28 -20.62 -1.92
CA ILE A 37 -4.01 -20.80 -2.66
C ILE A 37 -3.78 -22.28 -2.97
N ARG A 38 -4.07 -23.19 -2.03
CA ARG A 38 -3.95 -24.64 -2.26
C ARG A 38 -4.92 -25.11 -3.35
N LYS A 39 -6.18 -24.68 -3.28
CA LYS A 39 -7.19 -25.01 -4.30
C LYS A 39 -6.81 -24.51 -5.69
N ILE A 40 -6.27 -23.29 -5.81
CA ILE A 40 -5.77 -22.77 -7.08
C ILE A 40 -4.65 -23.67 -7.61
N ARG A 41 -3.69 -24.02 -6.75
CA ARG A 41 -2.57 -24.87 -7.16
C ARG A 41 -3.04 -26.24 -7.65
N ASP A 42 -3.96 -26.87 -6.92
CA ASP A 42 -4.52 -28.16 -7.30
C ASP A 42 -5.33 -28.04 -8.61
N PHE A 43 -6.12 -26.98 -8.78
CA PHE A 43 -6.86 -26.72 -10.01
C PHE A 43 -5.94 -26.52 -11.23
N SER A 44 -4.85 -25.76 -11.07
CA SER A 44 -3.86 -25.56 -12.13
C SER A 44 -3.16 -26.86 -12.53
N GLU A 45 -2.82 -27.72 -11.56
CA GLU A 45 -2.17 -29.01 -11.85
C GLU A 45 -3.12 -29.97 -12.58
N ASN A 46 -4.39 -30.05 -12.13
CA ASN A 46 -5.40 -30.89 -12.79
C ASN A 46 -5.69 -30.40 -14.21
N ALA A 47 -5.88 -29.09 -14.41
CA ALA A 47 -6.11 -28.53 -15.74
C ALA A 47 -4.92 -28.77 -16.69
N LYS A 48 -3.67 -28.72 -16.18
CA LYS A 48 -2.48 -29.06 -16.95
C LYS A 48 -2.47 -30.55 -17.34
N GLN A 49 -2.89 -31.43 -16.44
CA GLN A 49 -3.00 -32.86 -16.72
C GLN A 49 -4.09 -33.17 -17.76
N ASP A 50 -5.24 -32.51 -17.68
CA ASP A 50 -6.34 -32.69 -18.62
C ASP A 50 -5.96 -32.19 -20.02
N ILE A 51 -5.36 -30.99 -20.12
CA ILE A 51 -4.85 -30.43 -21.39
C ILE A 51 -3.79 -31.33 -22.03
N ARG A 52 -2.87 -31.89 -21.22
CA ARG A 52 -1.84 -32.83 -21.69
C ARG A 52 -2.44 -34.15 -22.19
N SER A 53 -3.55 -34.59 -21.59
CA SER A 53 -4.18 -35.87 -21.91
C SER A 53 -5.05 -35.78 -23.17
N GLU A 54 -5.71 -34.64 -23.40
CA GLU A 54 -6.65 -34.48 -24.52
C GLU A 54 -6.04 -33.89 -25.78
N LEU A 55 -5.03 -33.00 -25.68
CA LEU A 55 -4.49 -32.28 -26.85
C LEU A 55 -3.18 -32.87 -27.40
N GLY A 56 -2.67 -33.95 -26.80
CA GLY A 56 -1.49 -34.65 -27.28
C GLY A 56 -0.17 -33.89 -27.05
N PRO A 57 0.97 -34.45 -27.51
CA PRO A 57 2.30 -33.94 -27.21
C PRO A 57 2.61 -32.54 -27.78
N GLU A 58 1.76 -31.96 -28.62
CA GLU A 58 1.93 -30.61 -29.19
C GLU A 58 1.74 -29.47 -28.16
N PHE A 59 1.16 -29.76 -26.99
CA PHE A 59 1.07 -28.82 -25.86
C PHE A 59 2.05 -29.13 -24.72
N LYS A 60 3.01 -30.05 -24.93
CA LYS A 60 4.09 -30.28 -23.96
C LYS A 60 4.90 -28.99 -23.71
N ASP A 61 5.03 -28.15 -24.74
CA ASP A 61 5.78 -26.90 -24.72
C ASP A 61 4.99 -25.70 -24.15
N PHE A 62 3.73 -25.88 -23.74
CA PHE A 62 3.11 -24.95 -22.78
C PHE A 62 3.65 -25.24 -21.37
N GLU A 63 4.97 -25.11 -21.26
CA GLU A 63 5.74 -25.16 -20.05
C GLU A 63 5.47 -23.89 -19.24
N PHE A 64 4.40 -23.93 -18.45
CA PHE A 64 4.31 -23.14 -17.23
C PHE A 64 5.33 -23.64 -16.17
N GLU A 65 6.57 -23.93 -16.56
CA GLU A 65 7.66 -24.29 -15.64
C GLU A 65 8.12 -23.09 -14.79
N ASP A 66 7.60 -21.89 -15.07
CA ASP A 66 7.88 -20.68 -14.31
C ASP A 66 6.66 -20.10 -13.56
N LEU A 67 5.69 -20.93 -13.15
CA LEU A 67 4.59 -20.50 -12.27
C LEU A 67 4.92 -20.61 -10.77
N ASN A 68 6.20 -20.76 -10.40
CA ASN A 68 6.58 -20.45 -9.03
C ASN A 68 6.55 -18.91 -8.91
N PRO A 69 5.66 -18.32 -8.10
CA PRO A 69 5.54 -16.87 -8.04
C PRO A 69 6.88 -16.23 -7.68
N LYS A 70 7.74 -16.92 -6.92
CA LYS A 70 9.10 -16.47 -6.61
C LYS A 70 10.03 -16.46 -7.82
N THR A 71 9.99 -17.45 -8.70
CA THR A 71 10.87 -17.50 -9.89
C THR A 71 10.34 -16.58 -10.97
N PHE A 72 9.02 -16.50 -11.17
CA PHE A 72 8.37 -15.55 -12.07
C PHE A 72 8.66 -14.10 -11.65
N ILE A 73 8.44 -13.75 -10.37
CA ILE A 73 8.76 -12.43 -9.84
C ILE A 73 10.27 -12.16 -9.99
N ARG A 74 11.13 -13.14 -9.72
CA ARG A 74 12.59 -12.96 -9.89
C ARG A 74 12.98 -12.73 -11.35
N LYS A 75 12.37 -13.45 -12.29
CA LYS A 75 12.66 -13.34 -13.73
C LYS A 75 12.15 -11.99 -14.27
N GLN A 76 10.92 -11.62 -13.91
CA GLN A 76 10.33 -10.30 -14.22
C GLN A 76 11.10 -9.15 -13.55
N LEU A 77 11.62 -9.28 -12.33
CA LEU A 77 12.46 -8.25 -11.70
C LEU A 77 13.85 -8.13 -12.32
N THR A 78 14.33 -9.17 -13.01
CA THR A 78 15.67 -9.20 -13.62
C THR A 78 15.63 -8.78 -15.09
N GLU A 79 14.53 -9.07 -15.80
CA GLU A 79 14.36 -8.75 -17.23
C GLU A 79 13.85 -7.32 -17.49
N ASN A 80 13.11 -6.70 -16.57
CA ASN A 80 12.59 -5.35 -16.78
C ASN A 80 13.59 -4.27 -16.33
N GLU A 81 14.41 -3.80 -17.26
CA GLU A 81 15.36 -2.68 -17.08
C GLU A 81 14.65 -1.37 -16.67
N ASP A 82 13.38 -1.22 -17.05
CA ASP A 82 12.50 -0.07 -16.72
C ASP A 82 12.20 0.06 -15.20
N LEU A 83 12.23 -1.05 -14.45
CA LEU A 83 12.05 -1.02 -12.99
C LEU A 83 13.27 -0.45 -12.25
N LYS A 84 14.41 -0.32 -12.94
CA LYS A 84 15.61 0.36 -12.42
C LYS A 84 15.42 1.87 -12.41
N GLU A 85 14.69 2.42 -13.39
CA GLU A 85 14.34 3.83 -13.46
C GLU A 85 13.28 4.22 -12.41
N ILE A 86 12.36 3.29 -12.11
CA ILE A 86 11.47 3.39 -10.95
C ILE A 86 12.28 3.36 -9.65
N ARG A 87 13.31 2.51 -9.53
CA ARG A 87 14.21 2.53 -8.36
C ARG A 87 15.00 3.84 -8.21
N SER A 88 15.41 4.50 -9.29
CA SER A 88 16.06 5.80 -9.23
C SER A 88 15.10 6.95 -8.94
N SER A 89 13.83 6.87 -9.36
CA SER A 89 12.80 7.82 -8.90
C SER A 89 12.39 7.61 -7.44
N PHE A 90 12.86 6.55 -6.78
CA PHE A 90 12.75 6.36 -5.33
C PHE A 90 13.90 6.99 -4.52
N ASP A 91 14.84 7.75 -5.14
CA ASP A 91 15.77 8.64 -4.40
C ASP A 91 15.03 9.71 -3.59
N LEU A 92 13.73 9.92 -3.85
CA LEU A 92 12.80 10.62 -2.96
C LEU A 92 12.81 10.07 -1.54
N LYS A 93 13.16 8.80 -1.31
CA LYS A 93 13.24 8.23 0.04
C LYS A 93 14.36 8.89 0.86
N LYS A 94 15.43 9.33 0.21
CA LYS A 94 16.51 10.10 0.86
C LYS A 94 16.03 11.51 1.21
N GLU A 95 15.34 12.15 0.27
CA GLU A 95 14.75 13.48 0.45
C GLU A 95 13.67 13.50 1.55
N ILE A 96 12.85 12.45 1.62
CA ILE A 96 11.83 12.25 2.66
C ILE A 96 12.47 11.99 4.04
N ASN A 97 13.58 11.26 4.09
CA ASN A 97 14.31 11.05 5.34
C ASN A 97 14.95 12.35 5.83
N ASP A 98 15.53 13.17 4.94
CA ASP A 98 16.11 14.47 5.30
C ASP A 98 15.02 15.44 5.81
N VAL A 99 13.84 15.44 5.18
CA VAL A 99 12.67 16.22 5.64
C VAL A 99 12.12 15.69 6.97
N ALA A 100 12.05 14.36 7.15
CA ALA A 100 11.59 13.75 8.38
C ALA A 100 12.55 14.02 9.55
N ASP A 101 13.85 14.05 9.30
CA ASP A 101 14.88 14.39 10.29
C ASP A 101 14.82 15.87 10.68
N ALA A 102 14.61 16.76 9.70
CA ALA A 102 14.40 18.19 9.96
C ALA A 102 13.14 18.47 10.80
N VAL A 103 12.12 17.61 10.73
CA VAL A 103 10.90 17.70 11.55
C VAL A 103 11.09 17.03 12.92
N ASN A 104 11.85 15.94 13.01
CA ASN A 104 12.15 15.26 14.28
C ASN A 104 13.18 16.01 15.14
N GLY A 105 14.00 16.88 14.55
CA GLY A 105 15.06 17.65 15.22
C GLY A 105 14.63 18.89 16.00
N HIS A 106 13.37 19.02 16.43
CA HIS A 106 12.97 20.12 17.32
C HIS A 106 13.37 19.80 18.77
N GLU A 107 14.59 20.19 19.17
CA GLU A 107 14.98 20.21 20.58
C GLU A 107 14.11 21.21 21.37
N PRO A 108 13.57 20.82 22.54
CA PRO A 108 13.02 21.78 23.47
C PRO A 108 14.17 22.41 24.28
N ASP A 109 14.04 23.73 24.46
CA ASP A 109 14.70 24.56 25.48
C ASP A 109 15.94 25.37 25.07
N ALA A 110 15.69 26.63 24.69
CA ALA A 110 16.45 27.76 25.21
C ALA A 110 15.63 29.07 25.17
N SER A 111 15.05 29.42 26.32
CA SER A 111 14.95 30.78 26.85
C SER A 111 14.23 31.85 26.00
N VAL A 112 12.92 32.00 26.19
CA VAL A 112 12.23 33.27 25.90
C VAL A 112 12.18 34.07 27.21
N PRO A 113 12.87 35.23 27.32
CA PRO A 113 12.66 36.11 28.48
C PRO A 113 11.25 36.70 28.39
N ALA A 114 10.56 36.74 29.52
CA ALA A 114 9.34 37.51 29.67
C ALA A 114 9.63 39.00 29.39
N ALA A 115 9.17 39.50 28.25
CA ALA A 115 9.04 40.92 27.99
C ALA A 115 7.59 41.19 27.55
N VAL A 116 6.77 41.59 28.53
CA VAL A 116 5.54 42.32 28.27
C VAL A 116 5.92 43.69 27.72
N ASN A 117 5.55 43.98 26.47
CA ASN A 117 5.25 45.35 26.06
C ASN A 117 4.29 45.35 24.87
N GLY A 118 3.18 46.06 25.03
CA GLY A 118 2.03 46.00 24.16
C GLY A 118 2.14 46.83 22.89
N GLY A 119 1.18 46.57 22.01
CA GLY A 119 0.83 47.44 20.89
C GLY A 119 0.69 46.68 19.57
N GLY A 120 -0.56 46.58 19.09
CA GLY A 120 -0.82 46.52 17.64
C GLY A 120 -1.38 45.22 17.09
N THR A 121 -2.72 45.15 17.05
CA THR A 121 -3.52 44.68 15.90
C THR A 121 -3.13 43.35 15.25
N GLY A 122 -3.63 42.24 15.80
CA GLY A 122 -3.88 41.02 15.04
C GLY A 122 -5.32 41.02 14.50
N PRO A 123 -5.59 40.64 13.24
CA PRO A 123 -6.96 40.51 12.74
C PRO A 123 -7.66 39.34 13.44
N ASP A 124 -8.81 39.66 14.01
CA ASP A 124 -9.76 38.76 14.66
C ASP A 124 -10.34 37.75 13.64
N LEU A 125 -10.00 36.48 13.81
CA LEU A 125 -10.48 35.37 12.96
C LEU A 125 -11.80 34.74 13.47
N LEU A 126 -12.52 35.38 14.40
CA LEU A 126 -13.87 34.93 14.79
C LEU A 126 -14.98 35.32 13.79
N LYS A 127 -14.63 35.81 12.59
CA LYS A 127 -15.60 35.95 11.52
C LYS A 127 -15.79 34.64 10.78
N LYS A 128 -16.83 33.90 11.20
CA LYS A 128 -17.56 32.89 10.43
C LYS A 128 -17.62 33.30 8.95
N GLY A 129 -16.73 32.71 8.15
CA GLY A 129 -16.73 32.86 6.71
C GLY A 129 -17.96 32.17 6.16
N ASP A 130 -18.79 32.93 5.45
CA ASP A 130 -19.87 32.42 4.63
C ASP A 130 -19.35 31.28 3.75
N GLY A 131 -20.00 30.12 3.87
CA GLY A 131 -19.59 28.90 3.20
C GLY A 131 -19.64 29.06 1.68
N PRO A 132 -18.65 28.57 0.93
CA PRO A 132 -18.75 28.50 -0.51
C PRO A 132 -19.84 27.48 -0.87
N GLY A 133 -20.81 27.96 -1.64
CA GLY A 133 -21.91 27.25 -2.30
C GLY A 133 -21.97 25.74 -2.09
N ARG A 134 -22.91 25.32 -1.24
CA ARG A 134 -23.49 23.98 -1.26
C ARG A 134 -24.01 23.76 -2.69
N ALA A 135 -23.24 23.01 -3.50
CA ALA A 135 -23.69 22.56 -4.80
C ALA A 135 -25.03 21.83 -4.61
N GLU A 136 -26.10 22.39 -5.19
CA GLU A 136 -27.39 21.75 -5.32
C GLU A 136 -27.18 20.40 -6.00
N ARG A 137 -27.39 19.32 -5.25
CA ARG A 137 -27.49 17.99 -5.87
C ARG A 137 -28.82 17.99 -6.63
N PRO A 138 -28.84 17.71 -7.95
CA PRO A 138 -30.10 17.59 -8.67
C PRO A 138 -30.94 16.46 -8.04
N PRO A 139 -32.27 16.60 -8.06
CA PRO A 139 -33.17 15.60 -7.49
C PRO A 139 -33.00 14.25 -8.19
N PHE A 140 -33.26 13.17 -7.44
CA PHE A 140 -33.18 11.79 -7.92
C PHE A 140 -34.24 11.55 -9.01
N ASP A 141 -33.81 11.12 -10.19
CA ASP A 141 -34.68 10.76 -11.31
C ASP A 141 -35.04 9.27 -11.21
N ALA A 142 -36.32 8.99 -11.02
CA ALA A 142 -36.84 7.63 -10.84
C ALA A 142 -37.17 6.93 -12.17
N ASP A 143 -37.05 7.60 -13.32
CA ASP A 143 -37.39 7.06 -14.64
C ASP A 143 -36.18 6.46 -15.41
N ALA A 144 -35.00 6.42 -14.80
CA ALA A 144 -33.82 5.77 -15.38
C ALA A 144 -33.78 4.27 -15.04
N THR A 145 -34.65 3.46 -15.67
CA THR A 145 -34.56 1.98 -15.67
C THR A 145 -34.75 1.42 -17.07
#